data_AF-A0A1Y3AT94-F1
#
_entry.id   AF-A0A1Y3AT94-F1
#
_cell.length_a   1.000
_cell.length_b   1.000
_cell.length_c   1.000
_cell.angle_alpha   90.00
_cell.angle_beta   90.00
_cell.angle_gamma   90.00
#
_symmetry.space_group_name_H-M   'P 1'
#
loop_
_entity.id
_entity.type
_entity.pdbx_description
1 polymer ?
#
loop_
_entity_poly.entity_id
_entity_poly.type
_entity_poly.pdbx_seq_one_letter_code
_entity_poly.pdbx_strand_id
1 'polypeptide(L)'
;MSSNNNNPLDYKGAYIGKLNSYAHQVYGELYAIDERTILIKDFFYDGLASDAYFWVGATILPSNVGFIVPDETGRTNKLRQYINRSIRIRLPDDKTIQTIR
;
A
#
# COMPACT_ATOMS: atom_id res chain seq x y z
N MET A 1 2.38 10.53 37.67
CA MET A 1 3.43 10.62 36.64
C MET A 1 2.90 9.92 35.40
N SER A 2 2.32 10.66 34.45
CA SER A 2 1.89 10.08 33.17
C SER A 2 3.11 9.98 32.26
N SER A 3 3.58 8.76 32.00
CA SER A 3 4.61 8.52 31.01
C SER A 3 3.98 8.70 29.62
N ASN A 4 4.29 9.84 29.00
CA ASN A 4 3.91 10.11 27.62
C ASN A 4 4.89 9.33 26.73
N ASN A 5 4.57 8.06 26.45
CA ASN A 5 5.37 7.18 25.60
C ASN A 5 5.16 7.54 24.12
N ASN A 6 5.58 8.73 23.71
CA ASN A 6 5.70 9.07 22.30
C ASN A 6 7.04 8.52 21.79
N ASN A 7 7.09 7.21 21.56
CA ASN A 7 8.21 6.59 20.86
C ASN A 7 8.15 7.03 19.38
N PRO A 8 9.12 7.82 18.86
CA PRO A 8 9.13 8.26 17.46
C PRO A 8 9.22 7.08 16.47
N LEU A 9 9.58 5.90 16.97
CA LEU A 9 9.78 4.66 16.21
C LEU A 9 8.49 3.94 15.80
N ASP A 10 7.33 4.37 16.29
CA ASP A 10 6.03 3.75 15.94
C ASP A 10 5.15 4.65 15.05
N TYR A 11 5.73 5.72 14.50
CA TYR A 11 5.03 6.57 13.54
C TYR A 11 4.86 5.84 12.20
N LYS A 12 3.64 5.39 11.94
CA LYS A 12 3.25 4.65 10.73
C LYS A 12 2.83 5.56 9.58
N GLY A 13 2.67 6.86 9.83
CA GLY A 13 2.05 7.81 8.90
C GLY A 13 0.55 8.00 9.16
N ALA A 14 -0.12 8.76 8.30
CA ALA A 14 -1.56 8.99 8.37
C ALA A 14 -2.33 7.77 7.85
N TYR A 15 -3.30 7.25 8.61
CA TYR A 15 -4.13 6.14 8.14
C TYR A 15 -5.02 6.60 6.98
N ILE A 16 -4.95 5.92 5.85
CA ILE A 16 -5.69 6.26 4.61
C ILE A 16 -6.71 5.19 4.20
N GLY A 17 -6.70 4.02 4.84
CA GLY A 17 -7.70 2.98 4.58
C GLY A 17 -7.18 1.57 4.81
N LYS A 18 -7.90 0.59 4.28
CA LYS A 18 -7.53 -0.83 4.32
C LYS A 18 -7.80 -1.48 2.97
N LEU A 19 -7.03 -2.51 2.65
CA LEU A 19 -7.30 -3.37 1.51
C LEU A 19 -8.54 -4.21 1.82
N ASN A 20 -9.49 -4.23 0.89
CA ASN A 20 -10.67 -5.08 0.97
C ASN A 20 -10.44 -6.34 0.11
N SER A 21 -10.61 -7.51 0.70
CA SER A 21 -10.46 -8.79 -0.01
C SER A 21 -11.72 -9.11 -0.79
N TYR A 22 -11.66 -9.10 -2.13
CA TYR A 22 -12.72 -9.60 -3.00
C TYR A 22 -12.42 -11.00 -3.57
N ALA A 23 -11.13 -11.34 -3.73
CA ALA A 23 -10.62 -12.66 -4.12
C ALA A 23 -9.14 -12.81 -3.67
N HIS A 24 -8.62 -14.04 -3.60
CA HIS A 24 -7.21 -14.35 -3.32
C HIS A 24 -6.63 -13.85 -1.99
N GLN A 25 -7.50 -13.73 -0.97
CA GLN A 25 -7.17 -13.35 0.41
C GLN A 25 -6.17 -12.18 0.46
N VAL A 26 -6.65 -10.96 0.22
CA VAL A 26 -5.81 -9.76 0.29
C VAL A 26 -6.26 -8.87 1.43
N TYR A 27 -5.38 -8.62 2.39
CA TYR A 27 -5.65 -7.68 3.46
C TYR A 27 -4.40 -6.91 3.87
N GLY A 28 -4.61 -5.77 4.52
CA GLY A 28 -3.56 -4.90 5.01
C GLY A 28 -4.11 -3.51 5.31
N GLU A 29 -3.48 -2.83 6.26
CA GLU A 29 -3.78 -1.45 6.63
C GLU A 29 -2.89 -0.50 5.82
N LEU A 30 -3.46 0.58 5.29
CA LEU A 30 -2.76 1.55 4.47
C LEU A 30 -2.48 2.82 5.27
N TYR A 31 -1.22 3.25 5.25
CA TYR A 31 -0.78 4.52 5.85
C TYR A 31 0.05 5.34 4.86
N ALA A 32 -0.22 6.64 4.79
CA ALA A 32 0.61 7.60 4.08
C ALA A 32 1.76 8.06 4.99
N ILE A 33 3.00 7.63 4.69
CA ILE A 33 4.19 8.06 5.45
C ILE A 33 4.60 9.47 5.01
N ASP A 34 4.55 9.73 3.71
CA ASP A 34 4.87 11.02 3.09
C ASP A 34 3.98 11.21 1.84
N GLU A 35 4.21 12.26 1.05
CA GLU A 35 3.39 12.59 -0.12
C GLU A 35 3.40 11.53 -1.23
N ARG A 36 4.35 10.60 -1.24
CA ARG A 36 4.53 9.58 -2.30
C ARG A 36 4.74 8.16 -1.77
N THR A 37 4.85 7.96 -0.47
CA THR A 37 5.15 6.65 0.12
C THR A 37 3.96 6.13 0.92
N ILE A 38 3.46 4.97 0.53
CA ILE A 38 2.42 4.24 1.25
C ILE A 38 3.07 3.07 1.99
N LEU A 39 2.78 2.95 3.28
CA LEU A 39 3.01 1.75 4.07
C LEU A 39 1.76 0.87 3.99
N ILE A 40 1.96 -0.38 3.60
CA ILE A 40 0.97 -1.44 3.75
C ILE A 40 1.42 -2.28 4.94
N LYS A 41 0.68 -2.21 6.03
CA LYS A 41 0.96 -2.92 7.28
C LYS A 41 0.11 -4.19 7.35
N ASP A 42 0.69 -5.23 7.95
CA ASP A 42 0.06 -6.56 8.08
C ASP A 42 -0.46 -7.07 6.71
N PHE A 43 0.32 -6.79 5.66
CA PHE A 43 0.00 -7.16 4.30
C PHE A 43 0.05 -8.67 4.13
N PHE A 44 -1.04 -9.21 3.59
CA PHE A 44 -1.15 -10.60 3.22
C PHE A 44 -1.73 -10.71 1.81
N TYR A 45 -1.14 -11.61 1.05
CA TYR A 45 -1.60 -12.02 -0.27
C TYR A 45 -1.17 -13.47 -0.47
N ASP A 46 -2.13 -14.34 -0.80
CA ASP A 46 -1.93 -15.79 -0.85
C ASP A 46 -0.97 -16.26 -1.97
N GLY A 47 -0.70 -15.42 -2.98
CA GLY A 47 0.17 -15.73 -4.10
C GLY A 47 -0.48 -16.62 -5.18
N LEU A 48 -1.77 -16.91 -5.08
CA LEU A 48 -2.47 -17.88 -5.96
C LEU A 48 -3.01 -17.25 -7.24
N ALA A 49 -3.04 -15.92 -7.35
CA ALA A 49 -3.47 -15.27 -8.59
C ALA A 49 -2.45 -15.51 -9.72
N SER A 50 -2.93 -15.75 -10.94
CA SER A 50 -2.07 -15.95 -12.11
C SER A 50 -1.28 -14.69 -12.49
N ASP A 51 -1.82 -13.51 -12.17
CA ASP A 51 -1.23 -12.20 -12.42
C ASP A 51 -1.70 -11.23 -11.34
N ALA A 52 -0.77 -10.72 -10.53
CA ALA A 52 -1.04 -9.77 -9.44
C ALA A 52 0.02 -8.67 -9.44
N TYR A 53 -0.43 -7.42 -9.30
CA TYR A 53 0.39 -6.21 -9.34
C TYR A 53 -0.19 -5.19 -8.37
N PHE A 54 0.65 -4.29 -7.84
CA PHE A 54 0.12 -3.10 -7.20
C PHE A 54 -0.40 -2.16 -8.29
N TRP A 55 -1.68 -1.80 -8.17
CA TRP A 55 -2.35 -0.90 -9.10
C TRP A 55 -2.98 0.24 -8.31
N VAL A 56 -2.77 1.46 -8.79
CA VAL A 56 -3.35 2.66 -8.21
C VAL A 56 -4.26 3.32 -9.23
N GLY A 57 -5.52 3.55 -8.83
CA GLY A 57 -6.49 4.28 -9.66
C GLY A 57 -6.08 5.74 -9.82
N ALA A 58 -6.22 6.27 -11.03
CA ALA A 58 -5.89 7.66 -11.36
C ALA A 58 -7.11 8.61 -11.28
N THR A 59 -8.28 8.12 -10.86
CA THR A 59 -9.53 8.90 -10.84
C THR A 59 -10.42 8.57 -9.64
N ILE A 60 -11.17 9.58 -9.20
CA ILE A 60 -12.15 9.54 -8.09
C ILE A 60 -13.35 8.60 -8.40
N LEU A 61 -13.62 8.36 -9.68
CA LEU A 61 -14.64 7.41 -10.13
C LEU A 61 -13.99 6.05 -10.40
N PRO A 62 -14.69 4.92 -10.17
CA PRO A 62 -14.22 3.62 -10.61
C PRO A 62 -13.98 3.67 -12.12
N SER A 63 -12.72 3.71 -12.52
CA SER A 63 -12.30 3.72 -13.92
C SER A 63 -11.15 2.74 -14.10
N ASN A 64 -10.99 2.25 -15.32
CA ASN A 64 -9.86 1.39 -15.68
C ASN A 64 -8.58 2.20 -15.91
N VAL A 65 -8.57 3.50 -15.57
CA VAL A 65 -7.40 4.38 -15.71
C VAL A 65 -6.63 4.35 -14.41
N GLY A 66 -5.40 3.85 -14.48
CA GLY A 66 -4.49 3.76 -13.35
C GLY A 66 -3.10 3.40 -13.85
N PHE A 67 -2.22 3.09 -12.92
CA PHE A 67 -0.84 2.72 -13.23
C PHE A 67 -0.34 1.66 -12.26
N ILE A 68 0.62 0.87 -12.75
CA ILE A 68 1.33 -0.11 -11.93
C ILE A 68 2.29 0.64 -11.01
N VAL A 69 2.27 0.27 -9.73
CA VAL A 69 3.22 0.75 -8.74
C VAL A 69 4.27 -0.34 -8.51
N PRO A 70 5.56 -0.01 -8.46
CA PRO A 70 6.58 -0.97 -8.10
C PRO A 70 6.37 -1.53 -6.68
N ASP A 71 6.76 -2.79 -6.49
CA ASP A 71 6.84 -3.42 -5.17
C ASP A 71 7.92 -2.77 -4.29
N GLU A 72 8.11 -3.29 -3.07
CA GLU A 72 9.10 -2.78 -2.12
C GLU A 72 10.56 -2.91 -2.61
N THR A 73 10.80 -3.71 -3.66
CA THR A 73 12.10 -3.88 -4.30
C THR A 73 12.28 -2.97 -5.52
N GLY A 74 11.28 -2.15 -5.84
CA GLY A 74 11.28 -1.27 -7.01
C GLY A 74 10.96 -2.01 -8.32
N ARG A 75 10.34 -3.20 -8.26
CA ARG A 75 10.02 -4.01 -9.44
C ARG A 75 8.53 -3.97 -9.74
N THR A 76 8.18 -3.93 -11.02
CA THR A 76 6.79 -3.99 -11.52
C THR A 76 6.41 -5.40 -11.99
N ASN A 77 7.10 -6.42 -11.48
CA ASN A 77 6.84 -7.81 -11.83
C ASN A 77 5.61 -8.33 -11.09
N LYS A 78 5.13 -9.51 -11.51
CA LYS A 78 4.09 -10.23 -10.80
C LYS A 78 4.46 -10.41 -9.33
N LEU A 79 3.54 -10.04 -8.45
CA LEU A 79 3.68 -10.18 -7.01
C LEU A 79 3.81 -11.66 -6.61
N ARG A 80 4.67 -11.89 -5.63
CA ARG A 80 4.79 -13.18 -4.94
C ARG A 80 3.88 -13.17 -3.71
N GLN A 81 3.80 -14.31 -3.03
CA GLN A 81 3.10 -14.41 -1.75
C GLN A 81 3.66 -13.44 -0.71
N TYR A 82 2.77 -12.78 0.04
CA TYR A 82 3.10 -12.00 1.22
C TYR A 82 2.38 -12.59 2.43
N ILE A 83 3.11 -12.78 3.53
CA ILE A 83 2.56 -13.32 4.79
C ILE A 83 2.87 -12.33 5.91
N ASN A 84 1.85 -11.58 6.33
CA ASN A 84 1.90 -10.60 7.42
C ASN A 84 3.14 -9.70 7.36
N ARG A 85 3.38 -9.10 6.19
CA ARG A 85 4.53 -8.23 5.94
C ARG A 85 4.14 -6.76 6.07
N SER A 86 5.06 -5.94 6.54
CA SER A 86 4.95 -4.48 6.40
C SER A 86 5.84 -4.06 5.25
N ILE A 87 5.24 -3.54 4.18
CA ILE A 87 5.94 -3.12 2.96
C ILE A 87 5.68 -1.66 2.65
N ARG A 88 6.67 -1.02 2.02
CA ARG A 88 6.55 0.36 1.56
C ARG A 88 6.56 0.38 0.04
N ILE A 89 5.54 0.99 -0.53
CA ILE A 89 5.46 1.23 -1.97
C ILE A 89 5.56 2.74 -2.22
N ARG A 90 6.26 3.11 -3.28
CA ARG A 90 6.48 4.51 -3.66
C ARG A 90 5.79 4.79 -4.99
N LEU A 91 4.99 5.85 -5.01
CA LEU A 91 4.35 6.34 -6.22
C LEU A 91 5.38 6.91 -7.21
N PRO A 92 5.11 6.85 -8.52
CA PRO A 92 5.92 7.53 -9.54
C PRO A 92 6.08 9.03 -9.27
N ASP A 93 7.16 9.62 -9.79
CA ASP A 93 7.59 10.98 -9.45
C ASP A 93 6.59 12.09 -9.83
N ASP A 94 5.66 11.83 -10.75
CA ASP A 94 4.62 12.75 -11.18
C ASP A 94 3.29 12.59 -10.41
N LYS A 95 3.25 11.72 -9.39
CA LYS A 95 2.04 11.39 -8.61
C LYS A 95 2.24 11.68 -7.12
N THR A 96 1.14 11.98 -6.42
CA THR A 96 1.12 12.11 -4.96
C THR A 96 -0.10 11.41 -4.36
N ILE A 97 -0.03 11.04 -3.08
CA ILE A 97 -1.14 10.42 -2.36
C ILE A 97 -2.38 11.31 -2.38
N GLN A 98 -2.22 12.64 -2.37
CA GLN A 98 -3.37 13.56 -2.46
C GLN A 98 -4.10 13.50 -3.80
N THR A 99 -3.41 13.09 -4.88
CA THR A 99 -4.00 12.90 -6.20
C THR A 99 -4.69 11.55 -6.39
N ILE A 100 -4.58 10.66 -5.39
CA ILE A 100 -5.22 9.35 -5.36
C ILE A 100 -6.36 9.43 -4.34
N ARG A 101 -7.59 9.15 -4.75
CA ARG A 101 -8.80 9.28 -3.91
C ARG A 101 -9.68 8.06 -4.11
#